data_AF-A0A1J4JNM5-F1
#
_entry.id   AF-A0A1J4JNM5-F1
#
_cell.length_a   1.000
_cell.length_b   1.000
_cell.length_c   1.000
_cell.angle_alpha   90.00
_cell.angle_beta   90.00
_cell.angle_gamma   90.00
#
_symmetry.space_group_name_H-M   'P 1'
#
loop_
_entity.id
_entity.type
_entity.pdbx_description
1 polymer ?
#
loop_
_entity_poly.entity_id
_entity_poly.type
_entity_poly.pdbx_seq_one_letter_code
_entity_poly.pdbx_strand_id
1 'polypeptide(L)'
;MVNRPSKRESFSKMFYQHQIGPIQGLFQQKIIKHNGTPYDGLLFAEKSEVAKSQFRNQDIIEISDRISEHVFENFYYLAVGQPIPVLRMADFIPYFIKYANEWQCSGVLLEIERQILESPDPELIIQLLCQSPNSFPRVYEFVHNNLEAFKANNLFYDLSVSSLGRIFYPKRDPPVLHGKKTQESIMQLIQKKKEFDKKIEEKKMAEAARVEQVREVKKKNEYFINEKNKLHAQKISIERQNNQIRQKIEEKQNQIKQIEEQTQKDVRYADELRNQIQRLKREIEKKEQNRRERREMRLRTRRWRR
;
A
#
# COMPACT_ATOMS: atom_id res chain seq x y z
N MET A 1 -14.39 28.81 54.68
CA MET A 1 -14.61 28.01 53.46
C MET A 1 -14.27 28.89 52.27
N VAL A 2 -13.30 28.46 51.47
CA VAL A 2 -12.61 29.29 50.46
C VAL A 2 -13.25 29.10 49.09
N ASN A 3 -13.63 30.21 48.47
CA ASN A 3 -14.02 30.32 47.06
C ASN A 3 -12.83 30.04 46.13
N ARG A 4 -13.06 29.29 45.05
CA ARG A 4 -12.21 29.30 43.84
C ARG A 4 -13.08 29.26 42.58
N PRO A 5 -13.13 30.35 41.79
CA PRO A 5 -13.58 30.31 40.40
C PRO A 5 -12.49 29.73 39.50
N SER A 6 -12.92 29.06 38.42
CA SER A 6 -12.07 28.39 37.44
C SER A 6 -11.18 29.38 36.67
N LYS A 7 -9.87 29.16 36.74
CA LYS A 7 -8.86 29.78 35.86
C LYS A 7 -9.02 29.26 34.43
N ARG A 8 -9.86 29.88 33.60
CA ARG A 8 -9.78 29.70 32.13
C ARG A 8 -10.26 30.86 31.26
N GLU A 9 -10.52 32.05 31.82
CA GLU A 9 -11.01 33.20 31.03
C GLU A 9 -10.19 34.50 31.20
N SER A 10 -8.92 34.42 31.61
CA SER A 10 -8.20 35.63 32.10
C SER A 10 -6.91 35.98 31.37
N PHE A 11 -6.76 35.63 30.08
CA PHE A 11 -5.64 36.15 29.28
C PHE A 11 -6.03 36.86 27.99
N SER A 12 -7.30 36.77 27.55
CA SER A 12 -7.72 37.35 26.26
C SER A 12 -8.28 38.78 26.36
N LYS A 13 -8.20 39.46 27.52
CA LYS A 13 -8.85 40.76 27.75
C LYS A 13 -7.97 41.89 28.28
N MET A 14 -6.65 41.75 28.31
CA MET A 14 -5.77 42.78 28.90
C MET A 14 -4.88 43.58 27.95
N PHE A 15 -5.09 43.52 26.63
CA PHE A 15 -4.28 44.31 25.69
C PHE A 15 -5.06 45.00 24.56
N TYR A 16 -6.26 45.53 24.82
CA TYR A 16 -6.85 46.56 23.98
C TYR A 16 -7.63 47.58 24.81
N GLN A 17 -6.91 48.59 25.28
CA GLN A 17 -7.52 49.85 25.68
C GLN A 17 -6.68 50.99 25.09
N HIS A 18 -6.72 51.09 23.76
CA HIS A 18 -6.57 52.39 23.12
C HIS A 18 -7.97 52.97 22.95
N GLN A 19 -8.24 53.99 23.76
CA GLN A 19 -9.42 54.82 23.66
C GLN A 19 -9.46 55.46 22.28
N ILE A 20 -10.33 54.97 21.41
CA ILE A 20 -10.74 55.70 20.20
C ILE A 20 -11.83 56.66 20.67
N GLY A 21 -11.47 57.95 20.82
CA GLY A 21 -12.45 59.02 20.97
C GLY A 21 -13.33 59.15 19.72
N PRO A 22 -14.51 59.81 19.82
CA PRO A 22 -15.43 59.90 18.70
C PRO A 22 -14.93 60.98 17.73
N ILE A 23 -14.08 60.60 16.77
CA ILE A 23 -13.87 61.40 15.56
C ILE A 23 -14.82 60.85 14.49
N GLN A 24 -16.04 61.39 14.49
CA GLN A 24 -16.99 61.23 13.40
C GLN A 24 -16.53 62.11 12.22
N GLY A 25 -16.08 61.48 11.13
CA GLY A 25 -15.89 62.15 9.84
C GLY A 25 -14.69 61.67 9.03
N LEU A 26 -14.96 61.01 7.89
CA LEU A 26 -14.14 60.92 6.67
C LEU A 26 -13.05 59.85 6.50
N PHE A 27 -12.86 58.89 7.41
CA PHE A 27 -12.03 57.72 7.09
C PHE A 27 -12.92 56.52 6.75
N GLN A 28 -12.95 56.12 5.47
CA GLN A 28 -13.49 54.81 5.06
C GLN A 28 -12.72 53.74 5.83
N GLN A 29 -13.40 53.08 6.78
CA GLN A 29 -12.81 52.00 7.55
C GLN A 29 -12.65 50.79 6.64
N LYS A 30 -11.39 50.45 6.36
CA LYS A 30 -11.04 49.23 5.62
C LYS A 30 -10.94 48.08 6.60
N ILE A 31 -11.67 47.00 6.36
CA ILE A 31 -11.80 45.87 7.29
C ILE A 31 -11.45 44.57 6.58
N ILE A 32 -10.63 43.74 7.22
CA ILE A 32 -10.44 42.34 6.84
C ILE A 32 -11.24 41.49 7.81
N LYS A 33 -12.07 40.57 7.31
CA LYS A 33 -12.78 39.60 8.14
C LYS A 33 -12.25 38.20 7.86
N HIS A 34 -11.70 37.53 8.86
CA HIS A 34 -11.34 36.11 8.77
C HIS A 34 -12.31 35.30 9.63
N ASN A 35 -13.07 34.41 9.01
CA ASN A 35 -14.12 33.60 9.66
C ASN A 35 -15.09 34.41 10.54
N GLY A 36 -15.39 35.65 10.11
CA GLY A 36 -16.28 36.58 10.83
C GLY A 36 -15.59 37.49 11.85
N THR A 37 -14.33 37.25 12.20
CA THR A 37 -13.55 38.11 13.11
C THR A 37 -12.95 39.29 12.34
N PRO A 38 -13.19 40.55 12.76
CA PRO A 38 -12.71 41.73 12.06
C PRO A 38 -11.28 42.15 12.49
N TYR A 39 -10.49 42.61 11.53
CA TYR A 39 -9.14 43.15 11.67
C TYR A 39 -9.00 44.48 10.93
N ASP A 40 -8.09 45.34 11.39
CA ASP A 40 -7.84 46.64 10.77
C ASP A 40 -7.13 46.48 9.42
N GLY A 41 -7.88 46.73 8.35
CA GLY A 41 -7.40 46.59 6.98
C GLY A 41 -6.45 47.71 6.54
N LEU A 42 -6.46 48.88 7.19
CA LEU A 42 -5.57 49.98 6.82
C LEU A 42 -4.12 49.63 7.14
N LEU A 43 -3.85 49.18 8.36
CA LEU A 43 -2.51 48.77 8.79
C LEU A 43 -1.98 47.59 7.96
N PHE A 44 -2.86 46.63 7.64
CA PHE A 44 -2.46 45.48 6.84
C PHE A 44 -2.19 45.85 5.38
N ALA A 45 -2.94 46.80 4.80
CA ALA A 45 -2.73 47.26 3.43
C ALA A 45 -1.38 47.98 3.22
N GLU A 46 -0.77 48.52 4.29
CA GLU A 46 0.58 49.06 4.21
C GLU A 46 1.66 47.98 4.01
N LYS A 47 1.32 46.72 4.35
CA LYS A 47 2.26 45.59 4.40
C LYS A 47 1.96 44.52 3.35
N SER A 48 0.75 44.51 2.81
CA SER A 48 0.27 43.57 1.79
C SER A 48 -0.09 44.29 0.49
N GLU A 49 0.64 43.99 -0.58
CA GLU A 49 0.32 44.51 -1.92
C GLU A 49 -1.04 44.01 -2.42
N VAL A 50 -1.43 42.79 -2.02
CA VAL A 50 -2.73 42.21 -2.36
C VAL A 50 -3.85 42.94 -1.65
N ALA A 51 -3.75 43.17 -0.34
CA ALA A 51 -4.76 43.93 0.38
C ALA A 51 -4.85 45.37 -0.13
N LYS A 52 -3.71 46.02 -0.40
CA LYS A 52 -3.65 47.36 -0.99
C LYS A 52 -4.38 47.45 -2.33
N SER A 53 -4.25 46.42 -3.17
CA SER A 53 -4.97 46.29 -4.44
C SER A 53 -6.47 46.08 -4.25
N GLN A 54 -6.85 45.12 -3.40
CA GLN A 54 -8.26 44.79 -3.15
C GLN A 54 -9.02 45.97 -2.55
N PHE A 55 -8.41 46.67 -1.59
CA PHE A 55 -8.97 47.84 -0.95
C PHE A 55 -9.09 49.09 -1.85
N ARG A 56 -8.77 48.99 -3.15
CA ARG A 56 -9.13 50.03 -4.14
C ARG A 56 -10.59 49.93 -4.57
N ASN A 57 -11.15 48.72 -4.54
CA ASN A 57 -12.46 48.42 -5.12
C ASN A 57 -13.52 48.05 -4.07
N GLN A 58 -13.11 47.74 -2.85
CA GLN A 58 -13.99 47.36 -1.75
C GLN A 58 -13.43 47.83 -0.41
N ASP A 59 -14.31 48.12 0.55
CA ASP A 59 -13.91 48.51 1.92
C ASP A 59 -13.80 47.31 2.86
N ILE A 60 -14.40 46.17 2.49
CA ILE A 60 -14.40 44.95 3.30
C ILE A 60 -13.85 43.80 2.46
N ILE A 61 -12.87 43.09 3.01
CA ILE A 61 -12.32 41.86 2.45
C ILE A 61 -12.75 40.71 3.36
N GLU A 62 -13.47 39.73 2.83
CA GLU A 62 -13.90 38.55 3.59
C GLU A 62 -13.08 37.32 3.19
N ILE A 63 -12.49 36.67 4.19
CA ILE A 63 -11.69 35.46 4.08
C ILE A 63 -12.42 34.38 4.85
N SER A 64 -12.79 33.30 4.16
CA SER A 64 -13.46 32.14 4.75
C SER A 64 -12.68 30.88 4.41
N ASP A 65 -12.00 30.32 5.39
CA ASP A 65 -11.21 29.11 5.25
C ASP A 65 -11.30 28.23 6.50
N ARG A 66 -10.60 27.08 6.48
CA ARG A 66 -10.62 26.12 7.59
C ARG A 66 -9.50 26.36 8.62
N ILE A 67 -8.75 27.45 8.50
CA ILE A 67 -7.65 27.76 9.41
C ILE A 67 -8.25 28.46 10.63
N SER A 68 -7.73 28.19 11.83
CA SER A 68 -8.26 28.83 13.03
C SER A 68 -8.00 30.33 13.03
N GLU A 69 -8.91 31.09 13.66
CA GLU A 69 -8.78 32.54 13.78
C GLU A 69 -7.50 32.90 14.54
N HIS A 70 -7.07 32.06 15.48
CA HIS A 70 -5.83 32.27 16.22
C HIS A 70 -4.59 32.24 15.31
N VAL A 71 -4.54 31.33 14.34
CA VAL A 71 -3.41 31.28 13.39
C VAL A 71 -3.44 32.50 12.48
N PHE A 72 -4.61 32.89 11.98
CA PHE A 72 -4.71 34.10 11.16
C PHE A 72 -4.38 35.38 11.94
N GLU A 73 -4.83 35.49 13.18
CA GLU A 73 -4.54 36.61 14.07
C GLU A 73 -3.02 36.78 14.29
N ASN A 74 -2.29 35.70 14.56
CA ASN A 74 -0.84 35.76 14.71
C ASN A 74 -0.15 36.15 13.39
N PHE A 75 -0.61 35.62 12.25
CA PHE A 75 -0.13 36.07 10.95
C PHE A 75 -0.38 37.57 10.73
N TYR A 76 -1.57 38.06 11.06
CA TYR A 76 -1.94 39.47 10.92
C TYR A 76 -1.02 40.35 11.76
N TYR A 77 -0.82 40.02 13.03
CA TYR A 77 0.07 40.74 13.94
C TYR A 77 1.52 40.73 13.45
N LEU A 78 2.02 39.59 12.94
CA LEU A 78 3.33 39.52 12.28
C LEU A 78 3.41 40.44 11.07
N ALA A 79 2.37 40.45 10.22
CA ALA A 79 2.33 41.26 9.02
C ALA A 79 2.38 42.75 9.33
N VAL A 80 1.66 43.21 10.35
CA VAL A 80 1.69 44.61 10.80
C VAL A 80 2.93 44.97 11.64
N GLY A 81 3.84 44.02 11.86
CA GLY A 81 5.13 44.25 12.52
C GLY A 81 5.08 44.19 14.04
N GLN A 82 4.06 43.56 14.63
CA GLN A 82 4.06 43.29 16.06
C GLN A 82 5.02 42.14 16.41
N PRO A 83 5.76 42.25 17.53
CA PRO A 83 6.70 41.21 17.94
C PRO A 83 5.94 39.98 18.44
N ILE A 84 5.92 38.91 17.65
CA ILE A 84 5.39 37.60 18.06
C ILE A 84 6.55 36.60 18.10
N PRO A 85 6.69 35.80 19.17
CA PRO A 85 7.69 34.73 19.24
C PRO A 85 7.26 33.55 18.35
N VAL A 86 7.54 33.64 17.04
CA VAL A 86 7.13 32.66 16.03
C VAL A 86 7.62 31.26 16.36
N LEU A 87 8.83 31.15 16.92
CA LEU A 87 9.46 29.87 17.24
C LEU A 87 8.69 29.04 18.28
N ARG A 88 7.88 29.69 19.14
CA ARG A 88 7.00 28.97 20.09
C ARG A 88 5.78 28.36 19.41
N MET A 89 5.57 28.67 18.14
CA MET A 89 4.42 28.29 17.32
C MET A 89 4.90 27.61 16.03
N ALA A 90 5.93 26.76 16.15
CA ALA A 90 6.56 26.05 15.03
C ALA A 90 5.54 25.37 14.11
N ASP A 91 4.53 24.72 14.69
CA ASP A 91 3.44 24.03 13.98
C ASP A 91 2.62 24.95 13.05
N PHE A 92 2.64 26.26 13.30
CA PHE A 92 1.88 27.25 12.54
C PHE A 92 2.69 27.98 11.47
N ILE A 93 4.01 27.83 11.47
CA ILE A 93 4.91 28.45 10.47
C ILE A 93 4.48 28.15 9.01
N PRO A 94 4.05 26.92 8.64
CA PRO A 94 3.58 26.65 7.27
C PRO A 94 2.42 27.54 6.85
N TYR A 95 1.48 27.81 7.76
CA TYR A 95 0.34 28.66 7.51
C TYR A 95 0.74 30.12 7.39
N PHE A 96 1.69 30.58 8.21
CA PHE A 96 2.23 31.94 8.10
C PHE A 96 2.92 32.17 6.77
N ILE A 97 3.72 31.20 6.29
CA ILE A 97 4.38 31.29 4.98
C ILE A 97 3.37 31.27 3.85
N LYS A 98 2.36 30.39 3.95
CA LYS A 98 1.26 30.34 2.98
C LYS A 98 0.58 31.71 2.87
N TYR A 99 0.13 32.27 3.99
CA TYR A 99 -0.50 33.59 3.99
C TYR A 99 0.45 34.70 3.55
N ALA A 100 1.72 34.67 3.95
CA ALA A 100 2.69 35.67 3.52
C ALA A 100 2.88 35.67 1.99
N ASN A 101 2.87 34.49 1.36
CA ASN A 101 2.93 34.38 -0.09
C ASN A 101 1.62 34.82 -0.76
N GLU A 102 0.47 34.38 -0.25
CA GLU A 102 -0.85 34.73 -0.79
C GLU A 102 -1.13 36.22 -0.72
N TRP A 103 -0.78 36.86 0.40
CA TRP A 103 -0.96 38.29 0.64
C TRP A 103 0.24 39.13 0.21
N GLN A 104 1.30 38.51 -0.30
CA GLN A 104 2.57 39.16 -0.68
C GLN A 104 3.18 40.02 0.43
N CYS A 105 3.10 39.54 1.68
CA CYS A 105 3.67 40.18 2.86
C CYS A 105 5.12 39.72 3.07
N SER A 106 6.06 40.24 2.25
CA SER A 106 7.49 39.84 2.32
C SER A 106 8.12 40.08 3.70
N GLY A 107 7.66 41.10 4.43
CA GLY A 107 8.12 41.39 5.79
C GLY A 107 7.91 40.25 6.78
N VAL A 108 6.83 39.46 6.63
CA VAL A 108 6.58 38.28 7.48
C VAL A 108 7.64 37.21 7.26
N LEU A 109 7.98 36.92 6.00
CA LEU A 109 9.00 35.93 5.68
C LEU A 109 10.37 36.35 6.23
N LEU A 110 10.72 37.63 6.11
CA LEU A 110 11.96 38.18 6.66
C LEU A 110 12.01 38.08 8.19
N GLU A 111 10.90 38.32 8.86
CA GLU A 111 10.81 38.24 10.32
C GLU A 111 10.92 36.79 10.82
N ILE A 112 10.25 35.85 10.14
CA ILE A 112 10.41 34.41 10.40
C ILE A 112 11.87 34.00 10.20
N GLU A 113 12.48 34.41 9.06
CA GLU A 113 13.88 34.12 8.76
C GLU A 113 14.81 34.66 9.85
N ARG A 114 14.60 35.91 10.28
CA ARG A 114 15.38 36.56 11.34
C ARG A 114 15.32 35.80 12.65
N GLN A 115 14.12 35.48 13.15
CA GLN A 115 13.96 34.80 14.43
C GLN A 115 14.62 33.41 14.43
N ILE A 116 14.50 32.67 13.33
CA ILE A 116 15.11 31.35 13.18
C ILE A 116 16.64 31.42 13.20
N LEU A 117 17.21 32.43 12.55
CA LEU A 117 18.66 32.63 12.54
C LEU A 117 19.20 33.12 13.91
N GLU A 118 18.37 33.79 14.71
CA GLU A 118 18.74 34.25 16.06
C GLU A 118 18.70 33.16 17.13
N SER A 119 17.83 32.15 16.96
CA SER A 119 17.75 30.99 17.85
C SER A 119 17.73 29.71 17.03
N PRO A 120 18.91 29.26 16.55
CA PRO A 120 18.99 28.18 15.58
C PRO A 120 18.74 26.83 16.26
N ASP A 121 17.57 26.26 16.00
CA ASP A 121 17.26 24.86 16.24
C ASP A 121 17.43 24.09 14.91
N PRO A 122 18.42 23.17 14.80
CA PRO A 122 18.64 22.41 13.58
C PRO A 122 17.42 21.62 13.12
N GLU A 123 16.63 21.07 14.05
CA GLU A 123 15.43 20.29 13.71
C GLU A 123 14.38 21.18 13.05
N LEU A 124 14.07 22.32 13.67
CA LEU A 124 13.11 23.31 13.16
C LEU A 124 13.54 23.86 11.80
N ILE A 125 14.81 24.19 11.64
CA ILE A 125 15.37 24.71 10.38
C ILE A 125 15.20 23.69 9.25
N ILE A 126 15.51 22.41 9.50
CA ILE A 126 15.37 21.36 8.50
C ILE A 126 13.90 21.18 8.12
N GLN A 127 13.00 21.10 9.10
CA GLN A 127 11.56 20.98 8.86
C GLN A 127 11.03 22.14 8.01
N LEU A 128 11.47 23.36 8.30
CA LEU A 128 11.12 24.54 7.53
C LEU A 128 11.59 24.45 6.07
N LEU A 129 12.84 24.04 5.84
CA LEU A 129 13.39 23.90 4.50
C LEU A 129 12.74 22.76 3.70
N CYS A 130 12.21 21.75 4.38
CA CYS A 130 11.39 20.71 3.76
C CYS A 130 10.03 21.27 3.30
N GLN A 131 9.38 22.08 4.12
CA GLN A 131 8.04 22.61 3.85
C GLN A 131 8.04 23.80 2.89
N SER A 132 9.10 24.63 2.92
CA SER A 132 9.18 25.90 2.20
C SER A 132 10.57 26.10 1.56
N PRO A 133 10.94 25.27 0.57
CA PRO A 133 12.29 25.23 0.02
C PRO A 133 12.71 26.50 -0.73
N ASN A 134 11.78 27.41 -1.03
CA ASN A 134 12.04 28.62 -1.81
C ASN A 134 11.99 29.92 -1.01
N SER A 135 11.58 29.87 0.26
CA SER A 135 11.23 31.08 1.00
C SER A 135 12.40 31.72 1.76
N PHE A 136 13.47 30.97 2.04
CA PHE A 136 14.51 31.40 2.99
C PHE A 136 15.94 31.21 2.45
N PRO A 137 16.40 32.08 1.52
CA PRO A 137 17.75 31.99 0.97
C PRO A 137 18.86 32.07 2.02
N ARG A 138 18.73 32.90 3.05
CA ARG A 138 19.78 33.07 4.08
C ARG A 138 19.88 31.87 5.00
N VAL A 139 18.77 31.15 5.20
CA VAL A 139 18.77 29.89 5.95
C VAL A 139 19.62 28.83 5.25
N TYR A 140 19.58 28.77 3.91
CA TYR A 140 20.46 27.86 3.15
C TYR A 140 21.95 28.18 3.34
N GLU A 141 22.30 29.46 3.32
CA GLU A 141 23.68 29.91 3.60
C GLU A 141 24.10 29.59 5.03
N PHE A 142 23.20 29.79 5.99
CA PHE A 142 23.43 29.44 7.39
C PHE A 142 23.69 27.94 7.58
N VAL A 143 22.85 27.09 6.97
CA VAL A 143 23.03 25.63 7.02
C VAL A 143 24.33 25.22 6.33
N HIS A 144 24.69 25.84 5.20
CA HIS A 144 25.98 25.59 4.53
C HIS A 144 27.17 25.87 5.46
N ASN A 145 27.15 27.02 6.15
CA ASN A 145 28.24 27.43 7.04
C ASN A 145 28.33 26.56 8.30
N ASN A 146 27.25 25.88 8.68
CA ASN A 146 27.15 25.06 9.89
C ASN A 146 26.90 23.57 9.59
N LEU A 147 27.28 23.12 8.39
CA LEU A 147 26.84 21.85 7.80
C LEU A 147 27.01 20.62 8.71
N GLU A 148 28.11 20.53 9.45
CA GLU A 148 28.39 19.38 10.32
C GLU A 148 27.38 19.23 11.47
N ALA A 149 26.88 20.34 12.02
CA ALA A 149 25.84 20.30 13.06
C ALA A 149 24.50 19.79 12.49
N PHE A 150 24.21 20.13 11.23
CA PHE A 150 22.98 19.71 10.55
C PHE A 150 23.03 18.25 10.08
N LYS A 151 24.18 17.76 9.61
CA LYS A 151 24.36 16.35 9.19
C LYS A 151 24.14 15.34 10.32
N ALA A 152 24.34 15.76 11.56
CA ALA A 152 24.10 14.93 12.74
C ALA A 152 22.60 14.71 13.00
N ASN A 153 21.72 15.54 12.43
CA ASN A 153 20.27 15.39 12.55
C ASN A 153 19.75 14.45 11.44
N ASN A 154 19.00 13.42 11.82
CA ASN A 154 18.45 12.43 10.89
C ASN A 154 17.52 13.06 9.83
N LEU A 155 16.78 14.12 10.18
CA LEU A 155 15.88 14.80 9.24
C LEU A 155 16.61 15.49 8.10
N PHE A 156 17.93 15.73 8.22
CA PHE A 156 18.71 16.38 7.17
C PHE A 156 18.63 15.63 5.84
N TYR A 157 18.52 14.30 5.91
CA TYR A 157 18.43 13.43 4.74
C TYR A 157 17.03 13.37 4.12
N ASP A 158 16.02 14.00 4.76
CA ASP A 158 14.68 14.16 4.21
C ASP A 158 14.57 15.41 3.30
N LEU A 159 15.61 16.24 3.25
CA LEU A 159 15.65 17.41 2.38
C LEU A 159 15.60 17.00 0.91
N SER A 160 14.78 17.73 0.13
CA SER A 160 14.72 17.55 -1.31
C SER A 160 16.09 17.73 -1.98
N VAL A 161 16.32 17.05 -3.11
CA VAL A 161 17.56 17.22 -3.90
C VAL A 161 17.83 18.68 -4.25
N SER A 162 16.79 19.47 -4.51
CA SER A 162 16.90 20.92 -4.74
C SER A 162 17.40 21.68 -3.51
N SER A 163 16.88 21.35 -2.32
CA SER A 163 17.33 21.95 -1.05
C SER A 163 18.78 21.61 -0.77
N LEU A 164 19.15 20.32 -0.92
CA LEU A 164 20.54 19.87 -0.77
C LEU A 164 21.46 20.59 -1.77
N GLY A 165 21.03 20.74 -3.03
CA GLY A 165 21.77 21.50 -4.04
C GLY A 165 22.06 22.94 -3.62
N ARG A 166 21.10 23.64 -2.99
CA ARG A 166 21.30 25.00 -2.47
C ARG A 166 22.27 25.04 -1.29
N ILE A 167 22.20 24.05 -0.40
CA ILE A 167 23.13 23.92 0.73
C ILE A 167 24.55 23.68 0.24
N PHE A 168 24.77 22.77 -0.71
CA PHE A 168 26.13 22.44 -1.18
C PHE A 168 26.70 23.45 -2.18
N TYR A 169 25.84 24.26 -2.82
CA TYR A 169 26.24 25.24 -3.84
C TYR A 169 25.58 26.62 -3.62
N PRO A 170 25.83 27.30 -2.47
CA PRO A 170 25.11 28.53 -2.09
C PRO A 170 25.43 29.74 -2.98
N LYS A 171 26.59 29.76 -3.65
CA LYS A 171 27.07 30.88 -4.48
C LYS A 171 26.76 30.77 -5.97
N ARG A 172 25.90 29.84 -6.38
CA ARG A 172 25.36 29.88 -7.73
C ARG A 172 24.06 30.68 -7.70
N ASP A 173 24.14 31.95 -8.05
CA ASP A 173 23.04 32.57 -8.76
C ASP A 173 22.56 31.55 -9.82
N PRO A 174 21.23 31.35 -10.03
CA PRO A 174 20.79 30.63 -11.21
C PRO A 174 21.51 31.32 -12.37
N PRO A 175 22.31 30.60 -13.17
CA PRO A 175 23.28 31.23 -14.05
C PRO A 175 22.57 32.29 -14.89
N VAL A 176 22.84 33.57 -14.60
CA VAL A 176 22.38 34.66 -15.44
C VAL A 176 23.15 34.48 -16.74
N LEU A 177 22.45 34.04 -17.78
CA LEU A 177 22.96 33.95 -19.14
C LEU A 177 23.22 35.38 -19.64
N HIS A 178 24.29 36.02 -19.16
CA HIS A 178 24.74 37.29 -19.70
C HIS A 178 25.26 37.05 -21.10
N GLY A 179 24.48 37.52 -22.07
CA GLY A 179 24.80 37.46 -23.47
C GLY A 179 26.07 38.20 -23.80
N LYS A 180 27.04 37.46 -24.35
CA LYS A 180 27.98 37.90 -25.41
C LYS A 180 28.69 36.70 -26.07
N LYS A 181 27.96 35.59 -26.26
CA LYS A 181 28.30 34.45 -27.14
C LYS A 181 27.02 33.80 -27.71
N THR A 182 26.03 34.63 -28.06
CA THR A 182 24.62 34.29 -27.81
C THR A 182 23.89 33.50 -28.89
N GLN A 183 24.39 33.32 -30.11
CA GLN A 183 23.63 32.54 -31.11
C GLN A 183 24.08 31.08 -31.20
N GLU A 184 25.39 30.83 -31.30
CA GLU A 184 25.93 29.46 -31.35
C GLU A 184 25.77 28.72 -30.02
N SER A 185 25.98 29.39 -28.88
CA SER A 185 25.80 28.77 -27.57
C SER A 185 24.33 28.44 -27.28
N ILE A 186 23.40 29.32 -27.69
CA ILE A 186 21.96 29.06 -27.60
C ILE A 186 21.55 27.94 -28.55
N MET A 187 22.06 27.92 -29.79
CA MET A 187 21.85 26.80 -30.72
C MET A 187 22.36 25.48 -30.15
N GLN A 188 23.56 25.45 -29.55
CA GLN A 188 24.11 24.25 -28.91
C GLN A 188 23.27 23.81 -27.70
N LEU A 189 22.75 24.75 -26.90
CA LEU A 189 21.84 24.45 -25.78
C LEU A 189 20.49 23.93 -26.26
N ILE A 190 19.92 24.50 -27.33
CA ILE A 190 18.69 24.01 -27.97
C ILE A 190 18.91 22.61 -28.55
N GLN A 191 20.05 22.37 -29.20
CA GLN A 191 20.41 21.06 -29.74
C GLN A 191 20.55 20.03 -28.61
N LYS A 192 21.29 20.37 -27.54
CA LYS A 192 21.44 19.52 -26.36
C LYS A 192 20.12 19.25 -25.66
N LYS A 193 19.24 20.25 -25.56
CA LYS A 193 17.89 20.07 -25.01
C LYS A 193 17.07 19.11 -25.88
N LYS A 194 17.06 19.29 -27.20
CA LYS A 194 16.37 18.38 -28.13
C LYS A 194 16.90 16.94 -28.02
N GLU A 195 18.22 16.77 -27.91
CA GLU A 195 18.83 15.45 -27.69
C GLU A 195 18.46 14.85 -26.34
N PHE A 196 18.38 15.68 -25.30
CA PHE A 196 18.00 15.24 -23.96
C PHE A 196 16.52 14.86 -23.89
N ASP A 197 15.64 15.67 -24.50
CA ASP A 197 14.21 15.41 -24.61
C ASP A 197 13.97 14.11 -25.41
N LYS A 198 14.72 13.90 -26.51
CA LYS A 198 14.69 12.65 -27.28
C LYS A 198 15.14 11.45 -26.43
N LYS A 199 16.21 11.58 -25.65
CA LYS A 199 16.67 10.52 -24.72
C LYS A 199 15.64 10.23 -23.62
N ILE A 200 14.92 11.23 -23.15
CA ILE A 200 13.82 11.04 -22.19
C ILE A 200 12.67 10.26 -22.83
N GLU A 201 12.27 10.62 -24.05
CA GLU A 201 11.23 9.89 -24.77
C GLU A 201 11.65 8.45 -25.07
N GLU A 202 12.88 8.21 -25.52
CA GLU A 202 13.43 6.87 -25.73
C GLU A 202 13.40 6.04 -24.43
N LYS A 203 13.76 6.65 -23.28
CA LYS A 203 13.66 5.99 -21.97
C LYS A 203 12.21 5.69 -21.58
N LYS A 204 11.28 6.63 -21.78
CA LYS A 204 9.85 6.43 -21.50
C LYS A 204 9.27 5.30 -22.35
N MET A 205 9.63 5.24 -23.63
CA MET A 205 9.20 4.17 -24.54
C MET A 205 9.79 2.81 -24.15
N ALA A 206 11.08 2.77 -23.77
CA ALA A 206 11.71 1.56 -23.27
C ALA A 206 11.09 1.07 -21.94
N GLU A 207 10.75 2.00 -21.04
CA GLU A 207 10.09 1.69 -19.78
C GLU A 207 8.65 1.19 -20.00
N ALA A 208 7.90 1.82 -20.90
CA ALA A 208 6.56 1.35 -21.30
C ALA A 208 6.61 -0.06 -21.90
N ALA A 209 7.57 -0.33 -22.80
CA ALA A 209 7.79 -1.66 -23.37
C ALA A 209 8.13 -2.71 -22.29
N ARG A 210 8.98 -2.34 -21.32
CA ARG A 210 9.32 -3.20 -20.18
C ARG A 210 8.10 -3.47 -19.28
N VAL A 211 7.27 -2.47 -19.03
CA VAL A 211 6.02 -2.63 -18.25
C VAL A 211 5.07 -3.59 -18.96
N GLU A 212 4.93 -3.50 -20.28
CA GLU A 212 4.08 -4.42 -21.03
C GLU A 212 4.64 -5.85 -21.03
N GLN A 213 5.96 -6.03 -21.19
CA GLN A 213 6.59 -7.35 -21.04
C GLN A 213 6.33 -7.96 -19.65
N VAL A 214 6.46 -7.16 -18.58
CA VAL A 214 6.13 -7.63 -17.22
C VAL A 214 4.65 -8.03 -17.11
N ARG A 215 3.76 -7.30 -17.76
CA ARG A 215 2.32 -7.60 -17.78
C ARG A 215 2.03 -8.91 -18.51
N GLU A 216 2.66 -9.15 -19.65
CA GLU A 216 2.56 -10.41 -20.38
C GLU A 216 3.07 -11.60 -19.57
N VAL A 217 4.23 -11.44 -18.91
CA VAL A 217 4.79 -12.48 -18.03
C VAL A 217 3.85 -12.78 -16.86
N LYS A 218 3.25 -11.76 -16.24
CA LYS A 218 2.25 -11.97 -15.18
C LYS A 218 1.04 -12.76 -15.67
N LYS A 219 0.48 -12.40 -16.84
CA LYS A 219 -0.63 -13.15 -17.45
C LYS A 219 -0.26 -14.60 -17.72
N LYS A 220 0.94 -14.86 -18.25
CA LYS A 220 1.44 -16.24 -18.46
C LYS A 220 1.59 -17.01 -17.16
N ASN A 221 2.11 -16.37 -16.11
CA ASN A 221 2.23 -17.00 -14.79
C ASN A 221 0.87 -17.35 -14.18
N GLU A 222 -0.11 -16.45 -14.26
CA GLU A 222 -1.48 -16.72 -13.80
C GLU A 222 -2.09 -17.91 -14.56
N TYR A 223 -1.88 -17.97 -15.87
CA TYR A 223 -2.30 -19.11 -16.69
C TYR A 223 -1.66 -20.42 -16.20
N PHE A 224 -0.34 -20.45 -16.00
CA PHE A 224 0.36 -21.65 -15.52
C PHE A 224 -0.06 -22.07 -14.11
N ILE A 225 -0.32 -21.12 -13.21
CA ILE A 225 -0.86 -21.41 -11.87
C ILE A 225 -2.22 -22.08 -11.98
N ASN A 226 -3.11 -21.55 -12.82
CA ASN A 226 -4.43 -22.12 -13.04
C ASN A 226 -4.36 -23.52 -13.67
N GLU A 227 -3.47 -23.73 -14.64
CA GLU A 227 -3.25 -25.03 -15.27
C GLU A 227 -2.69 -26.06 -14.28
N LYS A 228 -1.70 -25.67 -13.46
CA LYS A 228 -1.17 -26.50 -12.37
C LYS A 228 -2.27 -26.94 -11.40
N ASN A 229 -3.16 -26.02 -11.02
CA ASN A 229 -4.27 -26.32 -10.11
C ASN A 229 -5.27 -27.30 -10.75
N LYS A 230 -5.59 -27.13 -12.04
CA LYS A 230 -6.43 -28.08 -12.79
C LYS A 230 -5.82 -29.48 -12.85
N LEU A 231 -4.53 -29.56 -13.18
CA LEU A 231 -3.80 -30.84 -13.24
C LEU A 231 -3.74 -31.50 -11.86
N HIS A 232 -3.56 -30.72 -10.80
CA HIS A 232 -3.57 -31.25 -9.43
C HIS A 232 -4.95 -31.84 -9.06
N ALA A 233 -6.04 -31.14 -9.39
CA ALA A 233 -7.39 -31.63 -9.18
C ALA A 233 -7.68 -32.92 -9.98
N GLN A 234 -7.22 -32.98 -11.24
CA GLN A 234 -7.33 -34.18 -12.07
C GLN A 234 -6.54 -35.35 -11.46
N LYS A 235 -5.32 -35.12 -10.99
CA LYS A 235 -4.50 -36.13 -10.32
C LYS A 235 -5.23 -36.72 -9.11
N ILE A 236 -5.79 -35.86 -8.24
CA ILE A 236 -6.55 -36.31 -7.06
C ILE A 236 -7.78 -37.14 -7.48
N SER A 237 -8.48 -36.73 -8.54
CA SER A 237 -9.63 -37.48 -9.06
C SER A 237 -9.23 -38.88 -9.57
N ILE A 238 -8.14 -38.97 -10.33
CA ILE A 238 -7.60 -40.24 -10.83
C ILE A 238 -7.14 -41.13 -9.67
N GLU A 239 -6.47 -40.58 -8.66
CA GLU A 239 -6.05 -41.33 -7.47
C GLU A 239 -7.27 -41.93 -6.72
N ARG A 240 -8.37 -41.17 -6.60
CA ARG A 240 -9.62 -41.69 -6.03
C ARG A 240 -10.21 -42.82 -6.86
N GLN A 241 -10.27 -42.67 -8.18
CA GLN A 241 -10.76 -43.73 -9.08
C GLN A 241 -9.89 -44.98 -8.99
N ASN A 242 -8.56 -44.83 -8.96
CA ASN A 242 -7.63 -45.94 -8.81
C ASN A 242 -7.82 -46.69 -7.49
N ASN A 243 -8.05 -45.97 -6.38
CA ASN A 243 -8.33 -46.59 -5.09
C ASN A 243 -9.63 -47.39 -5.10
N GLN A 244 -10.68 -46.87 -5.75
CA GLN A 244 -11.95 -47.61 -5.93
C GLN A 244 -11.77 -48.87 -6.78
N ILE A 245 -10.98 -48.79 -7.86
CA ILE A 245 -10.69 -49.95 -8.72
C ILE A 245 -9.90 -51.00 -7.93
N ARG A 246 -8.89 -50.59 -7.15
CA ARG A 246 -8.11 -51.50 -6.30
C ARG A 246 -8.98 -52.26 -5.32
N GLN A 247 -9.91 -51.56 -4.64
CA GLN A 247 -10.87 -52.20 -3.74
C GLN A 247 -11.74 -53.23 -4.48
N LYS A 248 -12.28 -52.89 -5.66
CA LYS A 248 -13.07 -53.84 -6.46
C LYS A 248 -12.27 -55.06 -6.92
N ILE A 249 -11.00 -54.88 -7.26
CA ILE A 249 -10.10 -55.99 -7.62
C ILE A 249 -9.92 -56.92 -6.43
N GLU A 250 -9.66 -56.36 -5.24
CA GLU A 250 -9.49 -57.13 -4.00
C GLU A 250 -10.76 -57.91 -3.63
N GLU A 251 -11.93 -57.27 -3.72
CA GLU A 251 -13.24 -57.93 -3.52
C GLU A 251 -13.43 -59.10 -4.50
N LYS A 252 -13.10 -58.90 -5.78
CA LYS A 252 -13.20 -59.95 -6.81
C LYS A 252 -12.23 -61.09 -6.57
N GLN A 253 -11.00 -60.80 -6.15
CA GLN A 253 -10.02 -61.83 -5.78
C GLN A 253 -10.50 -62.67 -4.59
N ASN A 254 -11.14 -62.05 -3.59
CA ASN A 254 -11.72 -62.77 -2.46
C ASN A 254 -12.89 -63.66 -2.91
N GLN A 255 -13.76 -63.18 -3.82
CA GLN A 255 -14.83 -63.99 -4.41
C GLN A 255 -14.28 -65.19 -5.18
N ILE A 256 -13.22 -65.01 -5.97
CA ILE A 256 -12.57 -66.10 -6.71
C ILE A 256 -12.05 -67.17 -5.74
N LYS A 257 -11.34 -66.78 -4.67
CA LYS A 257 -10.85 -67.72 -3.65
C LYS A 257 -11.98 -68.54 -3.01
N GLN A 258 -13.10 -67.89 -2.67
CA GLN A 258 -14.27 -68.58 -2.11
C GLN A 258 -14.84 -69.61 -3.09
N ILE A 259 -14.93 -69.26 -4.37
CA ILE A 259 -15.40 -70.18 -5.42
C ILE A 259 -14.42 -71.34 -5.60
N GLU A 260 -13.10 -71.09 -5.59
CA GLU A 260 -12.07 -72.12 -5.68
C GLU A 260 -12.16 -73.11 -4.52
N GLU A 261 -12.29 -72.61 -3.28
CA GLU A 261 -12.47 -73.45 -2.09
C GLU A 261 -13.75 -74.29 -2.17
N GLN A 262 -14.86 -73.70 -2.62
CA GLN A 262 -16.12 -74.43 -2.78
C GLN A 262 -16.00 -75.50 -3.86
N THR A 263 -15.41 -75.17 -4.99
CA THR A 263 -15.17 -76.11 -6.11
C THR A 263 -14.33 -77.30 -5.64
N GLN A 264 -13.29 -77.06 -4.84
CA GLN A 264 -12.48 -78.14 -4.27
C GLN A 264 -13.29 -79.06 -3.35
N LYS A 265 -14.20 -78.51 -2.53
CA LYS A 265 -15.11 -79.31 -1.70
C LYS A 265 -16.07 -80.13 -2.56
N ASP A 266 -16.66 -79.52 -3.58
CA ASP A 266 -17.61 -80.18 -4.47
C ASP A 266 -16.95 -81.33 -5.26
N VAL A 267 -15.71 -81.15 -5.72
CA VAL A 267 -14.92 -82.21 -6.37
C VAL A 267 -14.67 -83.37 -5.42
N ARG A 268 -14.23 -83.10 -4.18
CA ARG A 268 -14.03 -84.16 -3.17
C ARG A 268 -15.31 -84.93 -2.90
N TYR A 269 -16.42 -84.22 -2.73
CA TYR A 269 -17.74 -84.83 -2.51
C TYR A 269 -18.18 -85.69 -3.71
N ALA A 270 -17.96 -85.22 -4.94
CA ALA A 270 -18.26 -86.00 -6.14
C ALA A 270 -17.42 -87.28 -6.23
N ASP A 271 -16.14 -87.24 -5.84
CA ASP A 271 -15.28 -88.43 -5.80
C ASP A 271 -15.69 -89.42 -4.71
N GLU A 272 -16.12 -88.93 -3.54
CA GLU A 272 -16.72 -89.78 -2.50
C GLU A 272 -17.97 -90.50 -3.00
N LEU A 273 -18.88 -89.79 -3.66
CA LEU A 273 -20.08 -90.36 -4.27
C LEU A 273 -19.73 -91.40 -5.35
N ARG A 274 -18.76 -91.11 -6.22
CA ARG A 274 -18.27 -92.07 -7.23
C ARG A 274 -17.75 -93.35 -6.57
N ASN A 275 -16.98 -93.22 -5.50
CA ASN A 275 -16.47 -94.36 -4.75
C ASN A 275 -17.59 -95.17 -4.09
N GLN A 276 -18.60 -94.51 -3.51
CA GLN A 276 -19.79 -95.17 -2.96
C GLN A 276 -20.57 -95.92 -4.05
N ILE A 277 -20.81 -95.30 -5.21
CA ILE A 277 -21.48 -95.92 -6.35
C ILE A 277 -20.69 -97.16 -6.82
N GLN A 278 -19.36 -97.08 -6.92
CA GLN A 278 -18.54 -98.24 -7.29
C GLN A 278 -18.64 -99.38 -6.26
N ARG A 279 -18.63 -99.08 -4.96
CA ARG A 279 -18.82 -100.09 -3.90
C ARG A 279 -20.19 -100.76 -4.02
N LEU A 280 -21.26 -99.98 -4.16
CA LEU A 280 -22.61 -100.50 -4.35
C LEU A 280 -22.73 -101.37 -5.61
N LYS A 281 -22.11 -100.96 -6.72
CA LYS A 281 -22.07 -101.77 -7.95
C LYS A 281 -21.40 -103.14 -7.71
N ARG A 282 -20.24 -103.17 -7.04
CA ARG A 282 -19.55 -104.44 -6.69
C ARG A 282 -20.39 -105.32 -5.76
N GLU A 283 -21.09 -104.72 -4.79
CA GLU A 283 -21.98 -105.47 -3.90
C GLU A 283 -23.19 -106.06 -4.64
N ILE A 284 -23.79 -105.32 -5.57
CA ILE A 284 -24.89 -105.79 -6.41
C ILE A 284 -24.42 -106.96 -7.27
N GLU A 285 -23.29 -106.81 -7.97
CA GLU A 285 -22.71 -107.85 -8.82
C GLU A 285 -22.40 -109.13 -8.02
N LYS A 286 -21.79 -109.01 -6.84
CA LYS A 286 -21.56 -110.15 -5.94
C LYS A 286 -22.86 -110.82 -5.49
N LYS A 287 -23.90 -110.03 -5.16
CA LYS A 287 -25.23 -110.57 -4.81
C LYS A 287 -25.88 -111.29 -6.00
N GLU A 288 -25.74 -110.76 -7.22
CA GLU A 288 -26.25 -111.41 -8.43
C GLU A 288 -25.50 -112.70 -8.76
N GLN A 289 -24.18 -112.70 -8.66
CA GLN A 289 -23.36 -113.90 -8.84
C GLN A 289 -23.71 -114.98 -7.81
N ASN A 290 -23.80 -114.63 -6.53
CA ASN A 290 -24.27 -115.55 -5.49
C ASN A 290 -25.67 -116.11 -5.80
N ARG A 291 -26.58 -115.29 -6.36
CA ARG A 291 -27.91 -115.75 -6.80
C ARG A 291 -27.81 -116.71 -7.99
N ARG A 292 -26.93 -116.46 -8.97
CA ARG A 292 -26.67 -117.35 -10.11
C ARG A 292 -26.09 -118.69 -9.65
N GLU A 293 -25.06 -118.68 -8.82
CA GLU A 293 -24.43 -119.88 -8.25
C GLU A 293 -25.44 -120.70 -7.42
N ARG A 294 -26.28 -120.06 -6.61
CA ARG A 294 -27.38 -120.74 -5.89
C ARG A 294 -28.39 -121.37 -6.84
N ARG A 295 -28.72 -120.71 -7.96
CA ARG A 295 -29.62 -121.28 -8.99
C ARG A 295 -28.96 -122.47 -9.69
N GLU A 296 -27.69 -122.37 -10.06
CA GLU A 296 -26.93 -123.46 -10.68
C GLU A 296 -26.76 -124.66 -9.74
N MET A 297 -26.45 -124.44 -8.47
CA MET A 297 -26.39 -125.50 -7.46
C MET A 297 -27.73 -126.23 -7.37
N ARG A 298 -28.85 -125.50 -7.26
CA ARG A 298 -30.20 -126.11 -7.26
C ARG A 298 -30.46 -126.93 -8.53
N LEU A 299 -30.02 -126.46 -9.70
CA LEU A 299 -30.14 -127.19 -10.96
C LEU A 299 -29.27 -128.46 -10.98
N ARG A 300 -28.03 -128.40 -10.48
CA ARG A 300 -27.13 -129.56 -10.35
C ARG A 300 -27.68 -130.60 -9.38
N THR A 301 -28.21 -130.19 -8.21
CA THR A 301 -28.85 -131.11 -7.26
C THR A 301 -30.09 -131.79 -7.86
N ARG A 302 -30.85 -131.11 -8.72
CA ARG A 302 -31.97 -131.70 -9.46
C ARG A 302 -31.54 -132.72 -10.51
N ARG A 303 -30.40 -132.51 -11.18
CA ARG A 303 -29.82 -133.48 -12.13
C ARG A 303 -29.28 -134.74 -11.44
N TRP A 304 -28.69 -134.61 -10.26
CA TRP A 304 -28.17 -135.75 -9.47
C TRP A 304 -29.25 -136.66 -8.87
N ARG A 305 -30.51 -136.20 -8.81
CA ARG A 305 -31.66 -136.96 -8.27
C ARG A 305 -32.49 -137.67 -9.36
N ARG A 306 -32.07 -137.58 -10.61
CA ARG A 306 -32.59 -138.38 -11.73
C ARG A 306 -31.53 -139.39 -12.13
#